data_AF-A0A957LBA5-F1
#
_entry.id   AF-A0A957LBA5-F1
#
_cell.length_a   1.000
_cell.length_b   1.000
_cell.length_c   1.000
_cell.angle_alpha   90.00
_cell.angle_beta   90.00
_cell.angle_gamma   90.00
#
_symmetry.space_group_name_H-M   'P 1'
#
loop_
_entity.id
_entity.type
_entity.pdbx_description
1 polymer ?
#
loop_
_entity_poly.entity_id
_entity_poly.type
_entity_poly.pdbx_seq_one_letter_code
_entity_poly.pdbx_strand_id
1 'polypeptide(L)'
;MSLFTEVFPINMANVPPLFAYTIDTTTHTQATTVGHKVAYRLGRHVGGNWIWCEDKLISDQEVDSQQLTTFLRELWQHPDESLHVAQGIKPLANWQPSPFDIAEFVANGLTAKHHWEVMKALGAHNFENGQVKIEREYTTRGRVVDGQPAVSISVSSSIIYRSTLKQYMQTIEEDVEETIHGLLVASTVGNPFKGKVVGVAGPLKEKREWLLNITSQQAIKKAIETAADNEPVISVKTASGGVYSYLSSILQPVMRMEDMEA
;
A
#
# COMPACT_ATOMS: atom_id res chain seq x y z
N MET A 1 -19.57 25.32 20.46
CA MET A 1 -19.02 25.12 19.10
C MET A 1 -18.22 23.83 19.15
N SER A 2 -18.76 22.73 18.62
CA SER A 2 -18.06 21.44 18.61
C SER A 2 -17.10 21.45 17.43
N LEU A 3 -15.79 21.51 17.67
CA LEU A 3 -14.83 21.19 16.62
C LEU A 3 -14.99 19.70 16.30
N PHE A 4 -15.28 19.39 15.04
CA PHE A 4 -15.11 18.04 14.54
C PHE A 4 -13.60 17.81 14.48
N THR A 5 -13.05 17.07 15.44
CA THR A 5 -11.62 16.77 15.48
C THR A 5 -11.41 15.36 14.94
N GLU A 6 -10.59 15.24 13.91
CA GLU A 6 -10.17 13.94 13.34
C GLU A 6 -9.02 13.31 14.15
N VAL A 7 -8.70 13.87 15.31
CA VAL A 7 -7.52 13.53 16.13
C VAL A 7 -7.96 12.95 17.48
N PHE A 8 -7.60 11.70 17.72
CA PHE A 8 -8.02 10.92 18.87
C PHE A 8 -6.84 10.67 19.82
N PRO A 9 -6.97 10.95 21.12
CA PRO A 9 -5.91 10.65 22.09
C PRO A 9 -5.70 9.14 22.20
N ILE A 10 -4.45 8.72 22.42
CA ILE A 10 -4.12 7.31 22.61
C ILE A 10 -4.31 6.93 24.09
N ASN A 11 -5.02 5.85 24.35
CA ASN A 11 -5.08 5.26 25.68
C ASN A 11 -3.78 4.51 25.99
N MET A 12 -2.86 5.20 26.67
CA MET A 12 -1.52 4.69 27.00
C MET A 12 -1.52 3.38 27.80
N ALA A 13 -2.58 3.10 28.57
CA ALA A 13 -2.68 1.84 29.33
C ALA A 13 -2.80 0.60 28.43
N ASN A 14 -3.19 0.77 27.17
CA ASN A 14 -3.34 -0.31 26.21
C ASN A 14 -2.19 -0.40 25.20
N VAL A 15 -1.20 0.49 25.29
CA VAL A 15 -0.01 0.45 24.42
C VAL A 15 0.96 -0.59 25.00
N PRO A 16 1.31 -1.64 24.23
CA PRO A 16 2.27 -2.64 24.70
C PRO A 16 3.68 -2.04 24.85
N PRO A 17 4.58 -2.69 25.59
CA PRO A 17 6.00 -2.34 25.56
C PRO A 17 6.53 -2.32 24.13
N LEU A 18 7.32 -1.29 23.79
CA LEU A 18 7.88 -1.12 22.45
C LEU A 18 9.39 -1.34 22.46
N PHE A 19 9.87 -1.98 21.38
CA PHE A 19 11.27 -2.24 21.12
C PHE A 19 11.65 -1.63 19.77
N ALA A 20 12.88 -1.12 19.65
CA ALA A 20 13.36 -0.53 18.41
C ALA A 20 14.65 -1.17 17.91
N TYR A 21 14.81 -1.19 16.58
CA TYR A 21 15.94 -1.79 15.89
C TYR A 21 16.41 -0.91 14.73
N THR A 22 17.71 -0.89 14.46
CA THR A 22 18.27 -0.28 13.25
C THR A 22 18.49 -1.34 12.18
N ILE A 23 18.39 -0.92 10.91
CA ILE A 23 18.81 -1.73 9.77
C ILE A 23 20.17 -1.20 9.30
N ASP A 24 21.19 -2.05 9.33
CA ASP A 24 22.48 -1.73 8.75
C ASP A 24 22.37 -1.86 7.22
N THR A 25 22.62 -0.75 6.52
CA THR A 25 22.65 -0.67 5.05
C THR A 25 23.83 0.19 4.62
N THR A 26 24.21 0.15 3.34
CA THR A 26 25.32 0.97 2.83
C THR A 26 24.98 2.47 2.84
N THR A 27 23.70 2.84 2.71
CA THR A 27 23.25 4.24 2.70
C THR A 27 21.90 4.42 3.39
N HIS A 28 21.67 5.57 4.04
CA HIS A 28 20.36 5.89 4.66
C HIS A 28 19.18 5.81 3.68
N THR A 29 19.39 6.18 2.41
CA THR A 29 18.37 6.08 1.36
C THR A 29 17.94 4.63 1.12
N GLN A 30 18.87 3.68 1.20
CA GLN A 30 18.55 2.25 1.09
C GLN A 30 17.72 1.78 2.27
N ALA A 31 18.08 2.17 3.50
CA ALA A 31 17.29 1.84 4.69
C ALA A 31 15.83 2.29 4.57
N THR A 32 15.60 3.53 4.15
CA THR A 32 14.25 4.08 3.93
C THR A 32 13.47 3.30 2.87
N THR A 33 14.15 2.87 1.82
CA THR A 33 13.54 2.13 0.70
C THR A 33 13.09 0.72 1.10
N VAL A 34 13.82 0.07 2.00
CA VAL A 34 13.53 -1.34 2.39
C VAL A 34 12.85 -1.48 3.74
N GLY A 35 12.87 -0.46 4.58
CA GLY A 35 12.40 -0.52 5.96
C GLY A 35 11.00 -1.10 6.11
N HIS A 36 10.04 -0.60 5.34
CA HIS A 36 8.66 -1.11 5.34
C HIS A 36 8.57 -2.58 4.90
N LYS A 37 9.36 -2.99 3.88
CA LYS A 37 9.40 -4.38 3.42
C LYS A 37 9.99 -5.31 4.50
N VAL A 38 11.03 -4.84 5.18
CA VAL A 38 11.69 -5.58 6.27
C VAL A 38 10.75 -5.72 7.47
N ALA A 39 10.10 -4.63 7.91
CA ALA A 39 9.10 -4.64 8.97
C ALA A 39 7.98 -5.66 8.68
N TYR A 40 7.40 -5.58 7.48
CA TYR A 40 6.34 -6.50 7.05
C TYR A 40 6.76 -7.97 7.11
N ARG A 41 7.99 -8.30 6.69
CA ARG A 41 8.50 -9.67 6.68
C ARG A 41 8.86 -10.15 8.08
N LEU A 42 9.40 -9.29 8.94
CA LEU A 42 9.64 -9.60 10.35
C LEU A 42 8.35 -9.99 11.05
N GLY A 43 7.28 -9.19 10.90
CA GLY A 43 5.98 -9.52 11.48
C GLY A 43 5.43 -10.88 11.04
N ARG A 44 5.75 -11.33 9.82
CA ARG A 44 5.40 -12.68 9.34
C ARG A 44 6.31 -13.79 9.85
N HIS A 45 7.58 -13.48 10.15
CA HIS A 45 8.57 -14.47 10.57
C HIS A 45 8.52 -14.72 12.09
N VAL A 46 8.47 -13.66 12.90
CA VAL A 46 8.50 -13.74 14.37
C VAL A 46 7.18 -13.37 15.06
N GLY A 47 6.18 -12.91 14.31
CA GLY A 47 4.95 -12.37 14.87
C GLY A 47 5.11 -10.93 15.37
N GLY A 48 4.10 -10.43 16.10
CA GLY A 48 4.04 -9.04 16.55
C GLY A 48 3.68 -8.04 15.45
N ASN A 49 3.57 -6.78 15.84
CA ASN A 49 3.34 -5.66 14.95
C ASN A 49 4.66 -4.97 14.67
N TRP A 50 4.99 -4.82 13.40
CA TRP A 50 6.24 -4.19 12.98
C TRP A 50 5.95 -3.02 12.08
N ILE A 51 6.51 -1.87 12.42
CA ILE A 51 6.46 -0.69 11.56
C ILE A 51 7.87 -0.21 11.25
N TRP A 52 8.01 0.51 10.13
CA TRP A 52 9.15 1.35 9.87
C TRP A 52 8.78 2.78 10.20
N CYS A 53 9.53 3.43 11.09
CA CYS A 53 9.27 4.80 11.52
C CYS A 53 10.56 5.59 11.45
N GLU A 54 10.60 6.61 10.59
CA GLU A 54 11.79 7.41 10.27
C GLU A 54 12.93 6.54 9.71
N ASP A 55 13.76 5.99 10.58
CA ASP A 55 14.97 5.22 10.29
C ASP A 55 15.11 3.95 11.15
N LYS A 56 14.05 3.59 11.87
CA LYS A 56 14.02 2.48 12.82
C LYS A 56 12.83 1.56 12.60
N LEU A 57 13.04 0.28 12.87
CA LEU A 57 11.98 -0.69 13.05
C LEU A 57 11.46 -0.56 14.47
N ILE A 58 10.14 -0.52 14.65
CA ILE A 58 9.49 -0.50 15.97
C ILE A 58 8.55 -1.70 16.05
N SER A 59 8.59 -2.40 17.19
CA SER A 59 7.78 -3.60 17.44
C SER A 59 7.24 -3.66 18.87
N ASP A 60 6.11 -4.34 19.06
CA ASP A 60 5.62 -4.80 20.37
C ASP A 60 6.16 -6.17 20.79
N GLN A 61 7.03 -6.76 19.96
CA GLN A 61 7.67 -8.04 20.18
C GLN A 61 9.17 -7.85 20.30
N GLU A 62 9.73 -8.24 21.46
CA GLU A 62 11.17 -8.37 21.63
C GLU A 62 11.68 -9.59 20.85
N VAL A 63 12.75 -9.38 20.11
CA VAL A 63 13.43 -10.37 19.27
C VAL A 63 14.91 -10.37 19.58
N ASP A 64 15.47 -11.56 19.78
CA ASP A 64 16.88 -11.73 20.07
C ASP A 64 17.76 -11.73 18.79
N SER A 65 19.08 -11.64 18.99
CA SER A 65 20.04 -11.60 17.87
C SER A 65 20.05 -12.87 17.03
N GLN A 66 19.71 -14.03 17.60
CA GLN A 66 19.67 -15.30 16.87
C GLN A 66 18.49 -15.34 15.89
N GLN A 67 17.32 -14.90 16.35
CA GLN A 67 16.12 -14.76 15.50
C GLN A 67 16.35 -13.75 14.38
N LEU A 68 16.95 -12.59 14.68
CA LEU A 68 17.28 -11.58 13.65
C LEU A 68 18.29 -12.11 12.60
N THR A 69 19.30 -12.87 13.05
CA THR A 69 20.28 -13.49 12.14
C THR A 69 19.61 -14.55 11.24
N THR A 70 18.67 -15.31 11.78
CA THR A 70 17.91 -16.32 11.03
C THR A 70 17.03 -15.65 9.98
N PHE A 71 16.29 -14.61 10.39
CA PHE A 71 15.47 -13.79 9.49
C PHE A 71 16.29 -13.22 8.33
N LEU A 72 17.45 -12.61 8.58
CA LEU A 72 18.30 -12.04 7.53
C LEU A 72 18.77 -13.08 6.52
N ARG A 73 19.12 -14.29 6.99
CA ARG A 73 19.52 -15.39 6.10
C ARG A 73 18.39 -15.79 5.17
N GLU A 74 17.15 -15.88 5.68
CA GLU A 74 15.97 -16.15 4.86
C GLU A 74 15.65 -14.99 3.91
N LEU A 75 15.82 -13.75 4.38
CA LEU A 75 15.61 -12.55 3.57
C LEU A 75 16.52 -12.52 2.34
N TRP A 76 17.79 -12.91 2.50
CA TRP A 76 18.76 -12.98 1.39
C TRP A 76 18.52 -14.14 0.42
N GLN A 77 17.75 -15.16 0.81
CA GLN A 77 17.32 -16.22 -0.10
C GLN A 77 16.11 -15.80 -0.96
N HIS A 78 15.50 -14.65 -0.67
CA HIS A 78 14.36 -14.16 -1.43
C HIS A 78 14.81 -13.67 -2.83
N PRO A 79 14.05 -13.95 -3.90
CA PRO A 79 14.35 -13.46 -5.25
C PRO A 79 14.32 -11.94 -5.44
N ASP A 80 13.93 -11.17 -4.41
CA ASP A 80 13.86 -9.71 -4.50
C ASP A 80 15.20 -9.16 -4.00
N GLU A 81 16.14 -8.97 -4.92
CA GLU A 81 17.50 -8.48 -4.63
C GLU A 81 17.50 -7.11 -3.94
N SER A 82 16.43 -6.33 -4.07
CA SER A 82 16.33 -5.04 -3.35
C SER A 82 16.39 -5.21 -1.83
N LEU A 83 16.08 -6.41 -1.30
CA LEU A 83 16.15 -6.72 0.12
C LEU A 83 17.56 -7.05 0.60
N HIS A 84 18.49 -7.37 -0.30
CA HIS A 84 19.86 -7.75 0.04
C HIS A 84 20.68 -6.56 0.56
N VAL A 85 20.18 -5.33 0.40
CA VAL A 85 20.80 -4.12 0.95
C VAL A 85 20.76 -4.08 2.48
N ALA A 86 19.86 -4.83 3.12
CA ALA A 86 19.81 -5.00 4.57
C ALA A 86 20.91 -5.99 5.00
N GLN A 87 22.01 -5.47 5.53
CA GLN A 87 23.20 -6.24 5.93
C GLN A 87 23.11 -6.74 7.37
N GLY A 88 22.34 -6.06 8.22
CA GLY A 88 22.23 -6.35 9.64
C GLY A 88 20.98 -5.72 10.24
N ILE A 89 20.51 -6.29 11.36
CA ILE A 89 19.46 -5.69 12.20
C ILE A 89 19.95 -5.79 13.64
N LYS A 90 19.93 -4.66 14.36
CA LYS A 90 20.46 -4.57 15.72
C LYS A 90 19.47 -3.87 16.64
N PRO A 91 19.28 -4.36 17.89
CA PRO A 91 18.46 -3.66 18.87
C PRO A 91 19.10 -2.31 19.24
N LEU A 92 18.25 -1.29 19.38
CA LEU A 92 18.67 0.01 19.91
C LEU A 92 18.66 -0.04 21.43
N ALA A 93 19.86 -0.21 22.02
CA ALA A 93 20.02 -0.27 23.46
C ALA A 93 19.54 1.01 24.15
N ASN A 94 18.80 0.86 25.26
CA ASN A 94 18.26 1.95 26.07
C ASN A 94 17.31 2.91 25.33
N TRP A 95 16.80 2.51 24.16
CA TRP A 95 15.79 3.31 23.48
C TRP A 95 14.51 3.40 24.31
N GLN A 96 13.92 4.59 24.32
CA GLN A 96 12.62 4.87 24.91
C GLN A 96 11.75 5.51 23.84
N PRO A 97 10.51 5.05 23.65
CA PRO A 97 9.66 5.57 22.60
C PRO A 97 9.28 7.03 22.90
N SER A 98 9.45 7.90 21.91
CA SER A 98 8.89 9.24 21.96
C SER A 98 7.36 9.21 21.79
N PRO A 99 6.64 10.29 22.13
CA PRO A 99 5.22 10.41 21.79
C PRO A 99 4.94 10.20 20.30
N PHE A 100 5.85 10.62 19.42
CA PHE A 100 5.70 10.40 17.98
C PHE A 100 5.82 8.91 17.61
N ASP A 101 6.81 8.21 18.18
CA ASP A 101 7.01 6.78 17.95
C ASP A 101 5.79 5.95 18.39
N ILE A 102 5.21 6.30 19.55
CA ILE A 102 3.98 5.68 20.05
C ILE A 102 2.82 5.95 19.08
N ALA A 103 2.67 7.20 18.66
CA ALA A 103 1.59 7.60 17.77
C ALA A 103 1.65 6.87 16.41
N GLU A 104 2.83 6.78 15.80
CA GLU A 104 3.05 6.05 14.56
C GLU A 104 2.85 4.53 14.74
N PHE A 105 3.33 3.96 15.86
CA PHE A 105 3.11 2.55 16.17
C PHE A 105 1.62 2.21 16.31
N VAL A 106 0.85 3.04 17.00
CA VAL A 106 -0.60 2.83 17.13
C VAL A 106 -1.30 3.00 15.78
N ALA A 107 -0.94 4.03 15.00
CA ALA A 107 -1.56 4.32 13.71
C ALA A 107 -1.29 3.25 12.65
N ASN A 108 -0.05 2.76 12.55
CA ASN A 108 0.39 1.86 11.48
C ASN A 108 0.54 0.40 11.91
N GLY A 109 0.68 0.14 13.22
CA GLY A 109 0.78 -1.20 13.79
C GLY A 109 -0.57 -1.70 14.31
N LEU A 110 -1.06 -1.10 15.40
CA LEU A 110 -2.27 -1.59 16.07
C LEU A 110 -3.55 -1.34 15.26
N THR A 111 -3.72 -0.13 14.72
CA THR A 111 -4.93 0.23 13.97
C THR A 111 -5.05 -0.57 12.66
N ALA A 112 -3.92 -0.97 12.07
CA ALA A 112 -3.90 -1.78 10.85
C ALA A 112 -4.60 -3.14 11.02
N LYS A 113 -4.64 -3.70 12.24
CA LYS A 113 -5.38 -4.95 12.52
C LYS A 113 -6.89 -4.80 12.33
N HIS A 114 -7.41 -3.60 12.54
CA HIS A 114 -8.83 -3.28 12.42
C HIS A 114 -9.21 -2.80 11.02
N HIS A 115 -8.30 -2.87 10.05
CA HIS A 115 -8.53 -2.35 8.70
C HIS A 115 -9.84 -2.84 8.09
N TRP A 116 -10.10 -4.14 8.13
CA TRP A 116 -11.31 -4.71 7.56
C TRP A 116 -12.59 -4.34 8.31
N GLU A 117 -12.50 -4.13 9.62
CA GLU A 117 -13.65 -3.69 10.43
C GLU A 117 -14.01 -2.24 10.09
N VAL A 118 -13.00 -1.37 9.97
CA VAL A 118 -13.18 0.03 9.55
C VAL A 118 -13.72 0.10 8.13
N MET A 119 -13.11 -0.62 7.17
CA MET A 119 -13.60 -0.65 5.79
C MET A 119 -15.03 -1.19 5.68
N LYS A 120 -15.40 -2.18 6.49
CA LYS A 120 -16.78 -2.68 6.55
C LYS A 120 -17.76 -1.63 7.07
N ALA A 121 -17.39 -0.89 8.12
CA ALA A 121 -18.22 0.19 8.64
C ALA A 121 -18.38 1.33 7.62
N LEU A 122 -17.28 1.71 6.96
CA LEU A 122 -17.27 2.72 5.90
C LEU A 122 -18.09 2.29 4.66
N GLY A 123 -18.07 0.99 4.33
CA GLY A 123 -18.81 0.43 3.20
C GLY A 123 -20.33 0.63 3.29
N ALA A 124 -20.89 0.78 4.50
CA ALA A 124 -22.30 1.12 4.70
C ALA A 124 -22.67 2.53 4.19
N HIS A 125 -21.67 3.37 3.95
CA HIS A 125 -21.81 4.73 3.43
C HIS A 125 -21.37 4.86 1.96
N ASN A 126 -21.12 3.73 1.30
CA ASN A 126 -20.90 3.71 -0.14
C ASN A 126 -22.22 4.05 -0.86
N PHE A 127 -22.10 4.79 -1.96
CA PHE A 127 -23.25 5.23 -2.73
C PHE A 127 -23.06 4.85 -4.20
N GLU A 128 -24.10 4.35 -4.85
CA GLU A 128 -24.06 3.99 -6.26
C GLU A 128 -25.16 4.72 -7.02
N ASN A 129 -24.79 5.35 -8.13
CA ASN A 129 -25.73 5.99 -9.04
C ASN A 129 -25.24 5.88 -10.48
N GLY A 130 -25.97 5.13 -11.31
CA GLY A 130 -25.65 4.95 -12.72
C GLY A 130 -24.26 4.35 -12.92
N GLN A 131 -23.39 5.09 -13.60
CA GLN A 131 -22.01 4.70 -13.95
C GLN A 131 -20.98 5.03 -12.86
N VAL A 132 -21.42 5.58 -11.73
CA VAL A 132 -20.53 6.03 -10.66
C VAL A 132 -20.82 5.26 -9.38
N LYS A 133 -19.74 4.81 -8.74
CA LYS A 133 -19.73 4.30 -7.37
C LYS A 133 -18.87 5.23 -6.51
N ILE A 134 -19.41 5.73 -5.41
CA ILE A 134 -18.66 6.46 -4.40
C ILE A 134 -18.30 5.49 -3.29
N GLU A 135 -17.01 5.31 -3.08
CA GLU A 135 -16.48 4.52 -1.97
C GLU A 135 -15.89 5.44 -0.89
N ARG A 136 -16.05 5.04 0.37
CA ARG A 136 -15.37 5.69 1.50
C ARG A 136 -14.06 4.98 1.80
N GLU A 137 -13.02 5.77 1.96
CA GLU A 137 -11.69 5.33 2.35
C GLU A 137 -11.28 6.03 3.63
N TYR A 138 -10.27 5.50 4.31
CA TYR A 138 -9.68 6.18 5.44
C TYR A 138 -8.16 6.10 5.42
N THR A 139 -7.55 7.09 6.05
CA THR A 139 -6.11 7.09 6.33
C THR A 139 -5.89 7.36 7.81
N THR A 140 -4.83 6.76 8.34
CA THR A 140 -4.39 6.95 9.73
C THR A 140 -3.02 7.61 9.73
N ARG A 141 -2.78 8.51 10.68
CA ARG A 141 -1.46 9.11 10.92
C ARG A 141 -1.20 9.27 12.41
N GLY A 142 0.03 9.03 12.85
CA GLY A 142 0.47 9.43 14.17
C GLY A 142 0.58 10.96 14.25
N ARG A 143 0.19 11.52 15.40
CA ARG A 143 0.30 12.94 15.73
C ARG A 143 0.82 13.09 17.15
N VAL A 144 1.48 14.22 17.41
CA VAL A 144 1.78 14.68 18.76
C VAL A 144 0.96 15.94 19.00
N VAL A 145 0.12 15.93 20.04
CA VAL A 145 -0.72 17.07 20.44
C VAL A 145 -0.39 17.38 21.89
N ASP A 146 0.08 18.60 22.15
CA ASP A 146 0.51 19.05 23.49
C ASP A 146 1.50 18.08 24.17
N GLY A 147 2.44 17.54 23.38
CA GLY A 147 3.43 16.57 23.85
C GLY A 147 2.89 15.15 24.09
N GLN A 148 1.60 14.91 23.84
CA GLN A 148 0.96 13.59 24.00
C GLN A 148 0.75 12.90 22.65
N PRO A 149 0.83 11.56 22.62
CA PRO A 149 0.60 10.78 21.40
C PRO A 149 -0.90 10.74 21.05
N ALA A 150 -1.21 10.92 19.77
CA ALA A 150 -2.57 10.87 19.23
C ALA A 150 -2.59 10.22 17.84
N VAL A 151 -3.75 9.71 17.42
CA VAL A 151 -3.97 9.20 16.05
C VAL A 151 -4.94 10.12 15.33
N SER A 152 -4.56 10.58 14.15
CA SER A 152 -5.48 11.21 13.20
C SER A 152 -6.13 10.12 12.35
N ILE A 153 -7.45 10.15 12.21
CA ILE A 153 -8.21 9.29 11.29
C ILE A 153 -8.99 10.21 10.35
N SER A 154 -8.60 10.24 9.09
CA SER A 154 -9.28 11.05 8.06
C SER A 154 -10.03 10.14 7.11
N VAL A 155 -11.30 10.47 6.85
CA VAL A 155 -12.16 9.72 5.92
C VAL A 155 -12.33 10.53 4.64
N SER A 156 -12.05 9.90 3.50
CA SER A 156 -12.17 10.52 2.18
C SER A 156 -13.12 9.73 1.29
N SER A 157 -13.40 10.29 0.12
CA SER A 157 -14.26 9.67 -0.89
C SER A 157 -13.51 9.47 -2.18
N SER A 158 -13.69 8.31 -2.79
CA SER A 158 -13.24 8.00 -4.13
C SER A 158 -14.43 7.75 -5.02
N ILE A 159 -14.45 8.42 -6.17
CA ILE A 159 -15.42 8.23 -7.24
C ILE A 159 -14.83 7.18 -8.20
N ILE A 160 -15.43 6.01 -8.22
CA ILE A 160 -15.05 4.90 -9.10
C ILE A 160 -16.00 4.88 -10.29
N TYR A 161 -15.43 4.94 -11.48
CA TYR A 161 -16.18 4.75 -12.71
C TYR A 161 -16.42 3.25 -12.92
N ARG A 162 -17.68 2.86 -13.14
CA ARG A 162 -18.06 1.44 -13.24
C ARG A 162 -17.61 0.82 -14.56
N SER A 163 -17.45 1.62 -15.61
CA SER A 163 -16.88 1.15 -16.87
C SER A 163 -15.41 0.80 -16.68
N THR A 164 -14.97 -0.26 -17.35
CA THR A 164 -13.56 -0.62 -17.39
C THR A 164 -12.75 0.48 -18.07
N LEU A 165 -11.44 0.54 -17.81
CA LEU A 165 -10.54 1.46 -18.51
C LEU A 165 -10.62 1.22 -20.03
N LYS A 166 -10.75 -0.04 -20.47
CA LYS A 166 -10.99 -0.38 -21.88
C LYS A 166 -12.21 0.33 -22.48
N GLN A 167 -13.34 0.34 -21.76
CA GLN A 167 -14.56 1.00 -22.20
C GLN A 167 -14.43 2.53 -22.14
N TYR A 168 -13.76 3.06 -21.10
CA TYR A 168 -13.49 4.49 -20.98
C TYR A 168 -12.59 5.01 -22.11
N MET A 169 -11.56 4.25 -22.50
CA MET A 169 -10.69 4.61 -23.63
C MET A 169 -11.46 4.73 -24.95
N GLN A 170 -12.58 4.02 -25.11
CA GLN A 170 -13.42 4.12 -26.31
C GLN A 170 -14.27 5.39 -26.36
N THR A 171 -14.39 6.12 -25.24
CA THR A 171 -15.15 7.38 -25.18
C THR A 171 -14.27 8.62 -25.33
N ILE A 172 -12.94 8.45 -25.44
CA ILE A 172 -11.99 9.56 -25.57
C ILE A 172 -11.87 9.90 -27.06
N GLU A 173 -12.20 11.14 -27.42
CA GLU A 173 -12.08 11.65 -28.79
C GLU A 173 -10.67 12.19 -29.10
N GLU A 174 -9.95 12.61 -28.06
CA GLU A 174 -8.59 13.17 -28.13
C GLU A 174 -7.50 12.07 -28.07
N ASP A 175 -6.25 12.45 -27.84
CA ASP A 175 -5.16 11.50 -27.65
C ASP A 175 -5.43 10.64 -26.41
N VAL A 176 -5.77 9.37 -26.66
CA VAL A 176 -6.12 8.39 -25.64
C VAL A 176 -4.97 8.18 -24.66
N GLU A 177 -3.72 8.11 -25.14
CA GLU A 177 -2.57 7.82 -24.28
C GLU A 177 -2.24 9.00 -23.37
N GLU A 178 -2.29 10.22 -23.90
CA GLU A 178 -2.14 11.44 -23.10
C GLU A 178 -3.26 11.56 -22.06
N THR A 179 -4.51 11.31 -22.46
CA THR A 179 -5.69 11.46 -21.59
C THR A 179 -5.68 10.48 -20.42
N ILE A 180 -5.25 9.23 -20.62
CA ILE A 180 -5.21 8.24 -19.54
C ILE A 180 -3.94 8.33 -18.69
N HIS A 181 -2.91 9.05 -19.13
CA HIS A 181 -1.68 9.16 -18.38
C HIS A 181 -1.92 9.83 -17.02
N GLY A 182 -1.43 9.22 -15.94
CA GLY A 182 -1.57 9.72 -14.57
C GLY A 182 -2.91 9.37 -13.91
N LEU A 183 -3.89 8.87 -14.67
CA LEU A 183 -5.19 8.43 -14.16
C LEU A 183 -4.99 7.34 -13.10
N LEU A 184 -5.63 7.51 -11.94
CA LEU A 184 -5.65 6.45 -10.94
C LEU A 184 -6.62 5.35 -11.39
N VAL A 185 -6.18 4.11 -11.30
CA VAL A 185 -6.98 2.94 -11.65
C VAL A 185 -6.95 1.91 -10.53
N ALA A 186 -8.04 1.15 -10.41
CA ALA A 186 -8.16 0.00 -9.52
C ALA A 186 -8.35 -1.29 -10.31
N SER A 187 -7.76 -2.40 -9.83
CA SER A 187 -8.07 -3.71 -10.41
C SER A 187 -9.39 -4.24 -9.92
N THR A 188 -10.19 -4.76 -10.86
CA THR A 188 -11.46 -5.44 -10.60
C THR A 188 -11.31 -6.97 -10.51
N VAL A 189 -10.13 -7.50 -10.86
CA VAL A 189 -9.85 -8.93 -10.91
C VAL A 189 -8.62 -9.28 -10.08
N GLY A 190 -8.68 -10.39 -9.34
CA GLY A 190 -7.58 -10.85 -8.51
C GLY A 190 -7.46 -10.04 -7.22
N ASN A 191 -6.22 -9.86 -6.75
CA ASN A 191 -5.95 -9.07 -5.56
C ASN A 191 -6.24 -7.58 -5.83
N PRO A 192 -7.06 -6.92 -4.99
CA PRO A 192 -7.31 -5.50 -5.12
C PRO A 192 -6.02 -4.69 -5.03
N PHE A 193 -5.83 -3.78 -5.97
CA PHE A 193 -4.77 -2.77 -5.90
C PHE A 193 -5.23 -1.48 -6.58
N LYS A 194 -4.56 -0.37 -6.25
CA LYS A 194 -4.68 0.90 -6.95
C LYS A 194 -3.31 1.38 -7.42
N GLY A 195 -3.27 2.07 -8.55
CA GLY A 195 -2.04 2.65 -9.08
C GLY A 195 -2.33 3.65 -10.19
N LYS A 196 -1.31 4.44 -10.55
CA LYS A 196 -1.43 5.45 -11.61
C LYS A 196 -0.98 4.86 -12.93
N VAL A 197 -1.73 5.12 -13.99
CA VAL A 197 -1.31 4.78 -15.36
C VAL A 197 -0.06 5.60 -15.70
N VAL A 198 0.96 4.94 -16.21
CA VAL A 198 2.22 5.58 -16.65
C VAL A 198 2.49 5.39 -18.15
N GLY A 199 1.58 4.72 -18.87
CA GLY A 199 1.64 4.59 -20.32
C GLY A 199 0.96 3.33 -20.85
N VAL A 200 0.91 3.22 -22.18
CA VAL A 200 0.41 2.03 -22.88
C VAL A 200 1.60 1.15 -23.25
N ALA A 201 1.60 -0.09 -22.77
CA ALA A 201 2.70 -1.01 -23.00
C ALA A 201 2.66 -1.66 -24.40
N GLY A 202 1.52 -1.61 -25.08
CA GLY A 202 1.27 -2.20 -26.39
C GLY A 202 0.05 -3.15 -26.40
N PRO A 203 -0.24 -3.82 -27.53
CA PRO A 203 -1.34 -4.78 -27.64
C PRO A 203 -1.03 -6.09 -26.91
N LEU A 204 -2.07 -6.76 -26.43
CA LEU A 204 -1.95 -8.03 -25.71
C LEU A 204 -1.21 -9.10 -26.50
N LYS A 205 -1.38 -9.16 -27.82
CA LYS A 205 -0.73 -10.14 -28.70
C LYS A 205 0.79 -10.22 -28.47
N GLU A 206 1.44 -9.10 -28.22
CA GLU A 206 2.89 -9.01 -28.04
C GLU A 206 3.36 -9.40 -26.64
N LYS A 207 2.45 -9.41 -25.65
CA LYS A 207 2.78 -9.60 -24.23
C LYS A 207 2.08 -10.79 -23.58
N ARG A 208 1.18 -11.47 -24.29
CA ARG A 208 0.30 -12.51 -23.75
C ARG A 208 1.09 -13.61 -23.03
N GLU A 209 2.09 -14.18 -23.69
CA GLU A 209 2.91 -15.25 -23.12
C GLU A 209 3.68 -14.79 -21.88
N TRP A 210 4.32 -13.62 -21.96
CA TRP A 210 5.02 -13.01 -20.83
C TRP A 210 4.07 -12.76 -19.63
N LEU A 211 2.89 -12.18 -19.86
CA LEU A 211 1.90 -11.93 -18.82
C LEU A 211 1.40 -13.24 -18.15
N LEU A 212 1.16 -14.29 -18.94
CA LEU A 212 0.76 -15.60 -18.42
C LEU A 212 1.85 -16.27 -17.57
N ASN A 213 3.12 -16.04 -17.91
CA ASN A 213 4.26 -16.59 -17.19
C ASN A 213 4.50 -15.88 -15.85
N ILE A 214 4.37 -14.54 -15.80
CA ILE A 214 4.67 -13.77 -14.58
C ILE A 214 3.53 -13.76 -13.56
N THR A 215 2.28 -13.99 -14.00
CA THR A 215 1.13 -13.93 -13.09
C THR A 215 0.90 -15.28 -12.41
N SER A 216 0.76 -15.27 -11.08
CA SER A 216 0.38 -16.45 -10.30
C SER A 216 -1.13 -16.57 -10.08
N GLN A 217 -1.89 -15.51 -10.40
CA GLN A 217 -3.31 -15.42 -10.06
C GLN A 217 -4.20 -16.01 -11.17
N GLN A 218 -4.91 -17.10 -10.85
CA GLN A 218 -5.76 -17.82 -11.81
C GLN A 218 -6.85 -16.94 -12.45
N ALA A 219 -7.44 -16.02 -11.68
CA ALA A 219 -8.44 -15.09 -12.20
C ALA A 219 -7.84 -14.15 -13.28
N ILE A 220 -6.61 -13.69 -13.09
CA ILE A 220 -5.89 -12.86 -14.05
C ILE A 220 -5.47 -13.70 -15.27
N LYS A 221 -5.02 -14.96 -15.08
CA LYS A 221 -4.70 -15.86 -16.20
C LYS A 221 -5.90 -16.05 -17.11
N LYS A 222 -7.06 -16.36 -16.55
CA LYS A 222 -8.31 -16.52 -17.30
C LYS A 222 -8.70 -15.24 -18.05
N ALA A 223 -8.54 -14.07 -17.42
CA ALA A 223 -8.78 -12.80 -18.10
C ALA A 223 -7.83 -12.59 -19.28
N ILE A 224 -6.54 -12.90 -19.12
CA ILE A 224 -5.55 -12.87 -20.20
C ILE A 224 -5.96 -13.82 -21.33
N GLU A 225 -6.19 -15.10 -21.05
CA GLU A 225 -6.53 -16.12 -22.03
C GLU A 225 -7.74 -15.77 -22.89
N THR A 226 -8.75 -15.11 -22.31
CA THR A 226 -10.01 -14.78 -22.97
C THR A 226 -10.02 -13.41 -23.65
N ALA A 227 -9.11 -12.51 -23.30
CA ALA A 227 -9.05 -11.17 -23.88
C ALA A 227 -8.61 -11.20 -25.34
N ALA A 228 -9.06 -10.20 -26.11
CA ALA A 228 -8.71 -10.07 -27.52
C ALA A 228 -7.24 -9.67 -27.71
N ASP A 229 -6.61 -10.13 -28.78
CA ASP A 229 -5.19 -9.87 -29.08
C ASP A 229 -4.84 -8.39 -29.23
N ASN A 230 -5.79 -7.57 -29.69
CA ASN A 230 -5.62 -6.13 -29.85
C ASN A 230 -5.92 -5.35 -28.57
N GLU A 231 -6.25 -6.01 -27.46
CA GLU A 231 -6.56 -5.31 -26.22
C GLU A 231 -5.33 -4.57 -25.68
N PRO A 232 -5.47 -3.28 -25.32
CA PRO A 232 -4.36 -2.53 -24.75
C PRO A 232 -3.91 -3.10 -23.41
N VAL A 233 -2.60 -3.30 -23.29
CA VAL A 233 -1.91 -3.56 -22.02
C VAL A 233 -1.41 -2.23 -21.45
N ILE A 234 -1.74 -1.96 -20.20
CA ILE A 234 -1.52 -0.69 -19.52
C ILE A 234 -0.43 -0.86 -18.47
N SER A 235 0.55 0.04 -18.47
CA SER A 235 1.58 0.12 -17.45
C SER A 235 1.06 0.93 -16.27
N VAL A 236 1.06 0.36 -15.08
CA VAL A 236 0.53 0.96 -13.86
C VAL A 236 1.59 1.00 -12.77
N LYS A 237 1.88 2.21 -12.26
CA LYS A 237 2.75 2.43 -11.10
C LYS A 237 1.94 2.38 -9.81
N THR A 238 2.30 1.45 -8.94
CA THR A 238 1.67 1.27 -7.63
C THR A 238 2.27 2.21 -6.58
N ALA A 239 1.60 2.34 -5.43
CA ALA A 239 2.08 3.16 -4.31
C ALA A 239 3.46 2.70 -3.76
N SER A 240 3.80 1.41 -3.91
CA SER A 240 5.12 0.87 -3.55
C SER A 240 6.23 1.23 -4.55
N GLY A 241 5.90 1.95 -5.63
CA GLY A 241 6.83 2.37 -6.67
C GLY A 241 7.02 1.36 -7.81
N GLY A 242 6.53 0.13 -7.65
CA GLY A 242 6.61 -0.89 -8.69
C GLY A 242 5.71 -0.57 -9.88
N VAL A 243 6.21 -0.81 -11.09
CA VAL A 243 5.48 -0.68 -12.36
C VAL A 243 5.12 -2.07 -12.86
N TYR A 244 3.84 -2.29 -13.15
CA TYR A 244 3.30 -3.58 -13.57
C TYR A 244 2.36 -3.40 -14.77
N SER A 245 2.23 -4.46 -15.57
CA SER A 245 1.43 -4.44 -16.80
C SER A 245 0.13 -5.20 -16.60
N TYR A 246 -1.00 -4.57 -16.95
CA TYR A 246 -2.34 -5.15 -16.79
C TYR A 246 -3.19 -4.95 -18.05
N LEU A 247 -4.18 -5.82 -18.24
CA LEU A 247 -5.20 -5.61 -19.28
C LEU A 247 -6.06 -4.39 -18.95
N SER A 248 -6.39 -3.58 -19.95
CA SER A 248 -7.31 -2.46 -19.79
C SER A 248 -8.72 -2.88 -19.34
N SER A 249 -9.19 -4.09 -19.66
CA SER A 249 -10.51 -4.59 -19.24
C SER A 249 -10.63 -4.98 -17.77
N ILE A 250 -9.51 -5.16 -17.05
CA ILE A 250 -9.52 -5.52 -15.63
C ILE A 250 -9.26 -4.31 -14.72
N LEU A 251 -9.15 -3.12 -15.31
CA LEU A 251 -8.91 -1.87 -14.61
C LEU A 251 -10.17 -1.01 -14.64
N GLN A 252 -10.40 -0.22 -13.60
CA GLN A 252 -11.44 0.81 -13.53
C GLN A 252 -10.82 2.16 -13.20
N PRO A 253 -11.22 3.25 -13.89
CA PRO A 253 -10.86 4.61 -13.49
C PRO A 253 -11.35 4.94 -12.08
N VAL A 254 -10.48 5.59 -11.31
CA VAL A 254 -10.76 6.10 -9.97
C VAL A 254 -10.41 7.58 -9.97
N MET A 255 -11.36 8.42 -9.58
CA MET A 255 -11.12 9.83 -9.28
C MET A 255 -11.19 10.04 -7.78
N ARG A 256 -10.21 10.72 -7.22
CA ARG A 256 -10.22 11.14 -5.82
C ARG A 256 -10.58 12.61 -5.75
N MET A 257 -11.06 13.05 -4.59
CA MET A 257 -11.35 14.48 -4.39
C MET A 257 -10.12 15.36 -4.62
N GLU A 258 -8.92 14.90 -4.26
CA GLU A 258 -7.66 15.61 -4.53
C GLU A 258 -7.34 15.77 -6.02
N ASP A 259 -7.90 14.92 -6.88
CA ASP A 259 -7.71 15.01 -8.33
C ASP A 259 -8.65 16.08 -8.95
N MET A 260 -9.62 16.61 -8.19
CA MET A 260 -10.57 17.64 -8.65
C MET A 260 -10.18 19.08 -8.26
N GLU A 261 -9.16 19.27 -7.41
CA GLU A 261 -8.75 20.59 -6.90
C GLU A 261 -7.74 21.33 -7.81
N ALA A 262 -7.85 21.15 -9.13
CA ALA A 262 -6.99 21.83 -10.12
C ALA A 262 -7.39 23.30 -10.36
#